data_AF-A0A0D7AVP2-F1
#
_entry.id   AF-A0A0D7AVP2-F1
#
_cell.length_a   1.000
_cell.length_b   1.000
_cell.length_c   1.000
_cell.angle_alpha   90.00
_cell.angle_beta   90.00
_cell.angle_gamma   90.00
#
_symmetry.space_group_name_H-M   'P 1'
#
loop_
_entity.id
_entity.type
_entity.pdbx_description
1 polymer ?
#
loop_
_entity_poly.entity_id
_entity_poly.type
_entity_poly.pdbx_seq_one_letter_code
_entity_poly.pdbx_strand_id
1 'polypeptide(L)'
;MSFERQQAILASPNSNIPPLGSVEGQQVLNMPNSATITAFIDSLKPSLLPSRCSRFFWGMFICFLPGPSRKVIEQLRRSNPEIFTAALKFIATPRTREELVALGSSMLVCDCPLDAAYWVHALVDKRPTTATEAAEQFFDSLCGIVRDGLGVQKRYTGTFSDWPTLDSLVRASEKSLKRTGSAIWPSKHSDVFLGKHEEVVSMVWRIFDTFPATQEPLRLFFVLWKLSPSTVSRAATLIDGSRWPAQLLSNANRTFDDSITKTRRFLKWPYNVM
;
A
#
# COMPACT_ATOMS: atom_id res chain seq x y z
N MET A 1 -1.50 48.47 10.24
CA MET A 1 -2.72 49.05 9.64
C MET A 1 -2.31 49.61 8.29
N SER A 2 -2.87 49.26 7.13
CA SER A 2 -3.93 48.34 6.69
C SER A 2 -3.66 48.17 5.17
N PHE A 3 -3.63 46.95 4.62
CA PHE A 3 -4.79 46.30 3.97
C PHE A 3 -5.75 47.29 3.30
N GLU A 4 -6.02 47.05 2.01
CA GLU A 4 -6.93 47.79 1.10
C GLU A 4 -6.24 48.76 0.13
N ARG A 5 -5.77 48.21 -1.00
CA ARG A 5 -5.95 48.79 -2.36
C ARG A 5 -5.19 47.94 -3.37
N GLN A 6 -5.79 46.84 -3.76
CA GLN A 6 -5.64 46.24 -5.09
C GLN A 6 -6.75 45.21 -5.28
N GLN A 7 -7.98 45.73 -5.34
CA GLN A 7 -9.11 45.03 -5.93
C GLN A 7 -9.74 45.95 -6.97
N ALA A 8 -10.09 45.28 -8.08
CA ALA A 8 -11.08 45.62 -9.10
C ALA A 8 -10.58 46.24 -10.42
N ILE A 9 -11.09 45.60 -11.49
CA ILE A 9 -11.24 46.01 -12.90
C ILE A 9 -10.04 45.55 -13.76
N LEU A 10 -10.10 44.51 -14.63
CA LEU A 10 -11.10 44.08 -15.63
C LEU A 10 -10.97 42.54 -15.81
N ALA A 11 -11.96 41.68 -15.53
CA ALA A 11 -13.14 41.37 -16.35
C ALA A 11 -12.88 41.34 -17.88
N SER A 12 -12.43 40.19 -18.40
CA SER A 12 -12.67 39.80 -19.80
C SER A 12 -13.80 38.76 -19.85
N PRO A 13 -14.90 39.03 -20.56
CA PRO A 13 -16.01 38.10 -20.73
C PRO A 13 -15.78 37.28 -22.00
N ASN A 14 -15.22 36.08 -21.87
CA ASN A 14 -15.37 34.94 -22.82
C ASN A 14 -14.42 33.80 -22.46
N SER A 15 -14.61 33.23 -21.27
CA SER A 15 -13.96 31.99 -20.88
C SER A 15 -15.05 31.04 -20.39
N ASN A 16 -15.36 30.04 -21.21
CA ASN A 16 -16.28 28.93 -20.90
C ASN A 16 -15.70 28.04 -19.79
N ILE A 17 -15.51 28.58 -18.59
CA ILE A 17 -15.25 27.78 -17.39
C ILE A 17 -16.60 27.68 -16.67
N PRO A 18 -17.18 26.46 -16.52
CA PRO A 18 -18.38 26.30 -15.73
C PRO A 18 -18.08 26.69 -14.27
N PRO A 19 -19.05 27.30 -13.55
CA PRO A 19 -18.85 27.67 -12.16
C PRO A 19 -18.53 26.41 -11.34
N LEU A 20 -17.60 26.53 -10.39
CA LEU A 20 -17.40 25.56 -9.32
C LEU A 20 -18.70 25.49 -8.51
N GLY A 21 -19.60 24.60 -8.94
CA GLY A 21 -20.72 24.14 -8.14
C GLY A 21 -20.16 23.40 -6.93
N SER A 22 -20.69 23.77 -5.78
CA SER A 22 -20.59 23.08 -4.50
C SER A 22 -20.79 21.56 -4.68
N VAL A 23 -19.70 20.79 -4.63
CA VAL A 23 -19.75 19.32 -4.57
C VAL A 23 -19.83 18.90 -3.10
N GLU A 24 -20.90 19.30 -2.43
CA GLU A 24 -21.42 18.54 -1.30
C GLU A 24 -22.34 17.47 -1.89
N GLY A 25 -21.89 16.21 -1.88
CA GLY A 25 -22.72 15.07 -2.24
C GLY A 25 -22.46 14.42 -3.60
N GLN A 26 -21.20 14.11 -3.96
CA GLN A 26 -20.90 13.06 -4.96
C GLN A 26 -19.42 12.66 -4.94
N GLN A 27 -18.93 12.09 -3.83
CA GLN A 27 -17.65 11.36 -3.86
C GLN A 27 -17.86 9.99 -4.51
N VAL A 28 -18.01 9.99 -5.84
CA VAL A 28 -17.77 8.78 -6.62
C VAL A 28 -16.25 8.55 -6.56
N LEU A 29 -15.83 7.59 -5.73
CA LEU A 29 -14.50 6.98 -5.74
C LEU A 29 -14.24 6.39 -7.13
N ASN A 30 -13.76 7.23 -8.04
CA ASN A 30 -13.48 6.86 -9.42
C ASN A 30 -12.21 6.03 -9.48
N MET A 31 -12.24 4.98 -10.32
CA MET A 31 -11.06 4.27 -10.77
C MET A 31 -9.98 5.29 -11.18
N PRO A 32 -8.72 5.19 -10.70
CA PRO A 32 -7.65 6.03 -11.21
C PRO A 32 -7.56 5.87 -12.73
N ASN A 33 -7.51 6.98 -13.45
CA ASN A 33 -7.36 6.96 -14.90
C ASN A 33 -5.98 6.37 -15.30
N SER A 34 -5.82 5.97 -16.55
CA SER A 34 -4.58 5.35 -17.05
C SER A 34 -3.34 6.23 -16.79
N ALA A 35 -3.44 7.55 -16.96
CA ALA A 35 -2.33 8.46 -16.71
C ALA A 35 -1.89 8.46 -15.24
N THR A 36 -2.85 8.39 -14.30
CA THR A 36 -2.58 8.31 -12.86
C THR A 36 -1.92 6.97 -12.51
N ILE A 37 -2.37 5.88 -13.12
CA ILE A 37 -1.79 4.55 -12.97
C ILE A 37 -0.34 4.54 -13.48
N THR A 38 -0.10 5.07 -14.68
CA THR A 38 1.26 5.19 -15.25
C THR A 38 2.16 6.03 -14.35
N ALA A 39 1.70 7.18 -13.86
CA ALA A 39 2.48 8.02 -12.94
C ALA A 39 2.87 7.29 -11.65
N PHE A 40 1.98 6.44 -11.12
CA PHE A 40 2.28 5.61 -9.95
C PHE A 40 3.33 4.53 -10.24
N ILE A 41 3.23 3.85 -11.38
CA ILE A 41 4.21 2.82 -11.76
C ILE A 41 5.58 3.47 -12.02
N ASP A 42 5.58 4.59 -12.72
CA ASP A 42 6.79 5.30 -13.08
C ASP A 42 7.51 5.89 -11.87
N SER A 43 6.77 6.33 -10.85
CA SER A 43 7.36 6.83 -9.61
C SER A 43 8.02 5.74 -8.75
N LEU A 44 7.74 4.46 -9.05
CA LEU A 44 8.33 3.29 -8.38
C LEU A 44 9.39 2.58 -9.25
N LYS A 45 9.72 3.10 -10.44
CA LYS A 45 10.77 2.52 -11.28
C LYS A 45 12.12 2.51 -10.55
N PRO A 46 13.04 1.57 -10.89
CA PRO A 46 14.31 1.41 -10.22
C PRO A 46 15.14 2.70 -10.27
N SER A 47 15.07 3.44 -9.18
CA SER A 47 15.81 4.67 -8.90
C SER A 47 16.05 4.69 -7.39
N LEU A 48 17.07 5.43 -6.96
CA LEU A 48 17.41 5.53 -5.54
C LEU A 48 16.25 6.09 -4.70
N LEU A 49 15.46 7.01 -5.27
CA LEU A 49 14.40 7.75 -4.59
C LEU A 49 13.13 7.82 -5.47
N PRO A 50 11.93 7.67 -4.90
CA PRO A 50 10.68 7.91 -5.60
C PRO A 50 10.58 9.34 -6.16
N SER A 51 9.96 9.50 -7.33
CA SER A 51 9.78 10.82 -7.96
C SER A 51 8.57 11.61 -7.44
N ARG A 52 7.87 11.08 -6.43
CA ARG A 52 6.65 11.66 -5.85
C ARG A 52 6.74 11.63 -4.34
N CYS A 53 6.06 12.56 -3.67
CA CYS A 53 6.02 12.63 -2.22
C CYS A 53 5.09 11.56 -1.62
N SER A 54 5.16 11.35 -0.31
CA SER A 54 4.37 10.33 0.38
C SER A 54 2.85 10.51 0.21
N ARG A 55 2.40 11.77 0.10
CA ARG A 55 0.97 12.11 -0.09
C ARG A 55 0.43 11.59 -1.41
N PHE A 56 1.25 11.55 -2.46
CA PHE A 56 0.84 10.97 -3.73
C PHE A 56 0.50 9.48 -3.56
N PHE A 57 1.37 8.73 -2.89
CA PHE A 57 1.17 7.30 -2.66
C PHE A 57 0.00 7.02 -1.71
N TRP A 58 -0.19 7.85 -0.69
CA TRP A 58 -1.34 7.74 0.20
C TRP A 58 -2.66 8.07 -0.50
N GLY A 59 -2.68 9.13 -1.31
CA GLY A 59 -3.83 9.47 -2.14
C GLY A 59 -4.19 8.32 -3.09
N MET A 60 -3.18 7.73 -3.73
CA MET A 60 -3.36 6.51 -4.51
C MET A 60 -3.98 5.40 -3.66
N PHE A 61 -3.41 5.08 -2.50
CA PHE A 61 -3.95 4.06 -1.59
C PHE A 61 -5.40 4.32 -1.16
N ILE A 62 -5.80 5.58 -0.94
CA ILE A 62 -7.19 5.95 -0.62
C ILE A 62 -8.16 5.52 -1.72
N CYS A 63 -7.76 5.55 -3.00
CA CYS A 63 -8.57 5.03 -4.10
C CYS A 63 -8.88 3.53 -3.95
N PHE A 64 -8.11 2.80 -3.14
CA PHE A 64 -8.28 1.38 -2.84
C PHE A 64 -8.96 1.11 -1.47
N LEU A 65 -9.13 2.11 -0.60
CA LEU A 65 -9.70 1.93 0.74
C LEU A 65 -11.20 1.53 0.72
N PRO A 66 -11.71 0.83 1.75
CA PRO A 66 -12.99 0.13 1.69
C PRO A 66 -14.24 1.01 1.50
N GLY A 67 -15.14 0.53 0.63
CA GLY A 67 -16.36 1.13 0.11
C GLY A 67 -16.81 0.37 -1.16
N PRO A 68 -17.44 0.97 -2.19
CA PRO A 68 -17.63 0.32 -3.51
C PRO A 68 -16.31 -0.15 -4.19
N SER A 69 -15.15 0.20 -3.60
CA SER A 69 -13.77 -0.24 -3.84
C SER A 69 -13.51 -1.72 -4.17
N ARG A 70 -14.34 -2.70 -3.75
CA ARG A 70 -14.10 -4.11 -4.12
C ARG A 70 -14.13 -4.29 -5.63
N LYS A 71 -15.07 -3.61 -6.30
CA LYS A 71 -15.16 -3.63 -7.76
C LYS A 71 -13.92 -2.98 -8.38
N VAL A 72 -13.43 -1.90 -7.78
CA VAL A 72 -12.22 -1.17 -8.22
C VAL A 72 -11.00 -2.08 -8.11
N ILE A 73 -10.73 -2.68 -6.95
CA ILE A 73 -9.60 -3.60 -6.75
C ILE A 73 -9.70 -4.80 -7.70
N GLU A 74 -10.86 -5.46 -7.79
CA GLU A 74 -11.06 -6.60 -8.70
C GLU A 74 -10.85 -6.21 -10.17
N GLN A 75 -11.29 -5.02 -10.56
CA GLN A 75 -11.08 -4.49 -11.90
C GLN A 75 -9.60 -4.16 -12.14
N LEU A 76 -8.89 -3.56 -11.17
CA LEU A 76 -7.46 -3.30 -11.26
C LEU A 76 -6.65 -4.60 -11.35
N ARG A 77 -7.01 -5.63 -10.58
CA ARG A 77 -6.39 -6.96 -10.67
C ARG A 77 -6.51 -7.59 -12.06
N ARG A 78 -7.56 -7.25 -12.82
CA ARG A 78 -7.79 -7.71 -14.20
C ARG A 78 -7.12 -6.84 -15.25
N SER A 79 -7.21 -5.53 -15.09
CA SER A 79 -6.91 -4.55 -16.15
C SER A 79 -5.58 -3.84 -15.97
N ASN A 80 -5.09 -3.71 -14.74
CA ASN A 80 -3.87 -2.98 -14.40
C ASN A 80 -3.07 -3.71 -13.28
N PRO A 81 -2.72 -5.01 -13.46
CA PRO A 81 -2.01 -5.80 -12.45
C PRO A 81 -0.60 -5.28 -12.12
N GLU A 82 -0.04 -4.46 -13.00
CA GLU A 82 1.28 -3.84 -12.86
C GLU A 82 1.38 -2.88 -11.67
N ILE A 83 0.27 -2.31 -11.18
CA ILE A 83 0.25 -1.50 -9.95
C ILE A 83 0.74 -2.32 -8.75
N PHE A 84 0.16 -3.52 -8.57
CA PHE A 84 0.53 -4.41 -7.47
C PHE A 84 1.96 -4.92 -7.64
N THR A 85 2.34 -5.22 -8.87
CA THR A 85 3.69 -5.70 -9.21
C THR A 85 4.76 -4.63 -8.96
N ALA A 86 4.50 -3.37 -9.33
CA ALA A 86 5.41 -2.24 -9.11
C ALA A 86 5.58 -1.95 -7.62
N ALA A 87 4.48 -1.88 -6.88
CA ALA A 87 4.50 -1.72 -5.42
C ALA A 87 5.30 -2.83 -4.73
N LEU A 88 5.03 -4.09 -5.09
CA LEU A 88 5.71 -5.24 -4.50
C LEU A 88 7.20 -5.29 -4.86
N LYS A 89 7.57 -4.99 -6.11
CA LYS A 89 8.98 -4.87 -6.51
C LYS A 89 9.71 -3.80 -5.73
N PHE A 90 9.08 -2.64 -5.50
CA PHE A 90 9.66 -1.58 -4.72
C PHE A 90 9.87 -2.01 -3.26
N ILE A 91 8.84 -2.60 -2.63
CA ILE A 91 8.89 -3.12 -1.26
C ILE A 91 10.01 -4.16 -1.11
N ALA A 92 10.10 -5.10 -2.05
CA ALA A 92 11.03 -6.22 -2.01
C ALA A 92 12.47 -5.85 -2.36
N THR A 93 12.72 -4.63 -2.86
CA THR A 93 14.08 -4.20 -3.19
C THR A 93 14.91 -4.12 -1.89
N PRO A 94 16.04 -4.86 -1.81
CA PRO A 94 16.86 -4.89 -0.60
C PRO A 94 17.33 -3.50 -0.19
N ARG A 95 17.05 -3.12 1.07
CA ARG A 95 17.48 -1.83 1.66
C ARG A 95 17.90 -2.00 3.11
N THR A 96 18.86 -1.19 3.56
CA THR A 96 19.22 -1.06 4.98
C THR A 96 18.21 -0.21 5.74
N ARG A 97 18.31 -0.17 7.07
CA ARG A 97 17.45 0.68 7.90
C ARG A 97 17.67 2.17 7.59
N GLU A 98 18.92 2.54 7.38
CA GLU A 98 19.33 3.91 7.05
C GLU A 98 18.75 4.34 5.70
N GLU A 99 18.79 3.47 4.70
CA GLU A 99 18.18 3.73 3.39
C GLU A 99 16.66 3.87 3.49
N LEU A 100 16.00 3.04 4.30
CA LEU A 100 14.57 3.15 4.56
C LEU A 100 14.19 4.49 5.23
N VAL A 101 15.00 4.96 6.19
CA VAL A 101 14.81 6.27 6.84
C VAL A 101 15.09 7.43 5.87
N ALA A 102 16.11 7.31 5.02
CA ALA A 102 16.46 8.32 4.03
C ALA A 102 15.33 8.54 3.00
N LEU A 103 14.61 7.48 2.62
CA LEU A 103 13.43 7.59 1.76
C LEU A 103 12.39 8.55 2.34
N GLY A 104 12.12 8.48 3.65
CA GLY A 104 11.19 9.38 4.32
C GLY A 104 11.55 10.86 4.15
N SER A 105 12.84 11.18 4.22
CA SER A 105 13.32 12.55 4.03
C SER A 105 13.08 13.05 2.60
N SER A 106 13.31 12.20 1.60
CA SER A 106 13.09 12.55 0.19
C SER A 106 11.62 12.80 -0.17
N MET A 107 10.69 12.21 0.59
CA MET A 107 9.25 12.24 0.31
C MET A 107 8.47 13.19 1.22
N LEU A 108 9.12 13.84 2.18
CA LEU A 108 8.51 14.78 3.12
C LEU A 108 8.03 16.05 2.41
N VAL A 109 8.87 16.61 1.54
CA VAL A 109 8.55 17.81 0.76
C VAL A 109 7.80 17.41 -0.51
N CYS A 110 6.75 18.17 -0.83
CA CYS A 110 5.91 17.89 -1.98
C CYS A 110 6.43 18.59 -3.24
N ASP A 111 7.34 17.93 -3.95
CA ASP A 111 7.86 18.39 -5.26
C ASP A 111 7.20 17.64 -6.44
N CYS A 112 6.01 17.07 -6.22
CA CYS A 112 5.25 16.40 -7.26
C CYS A 112 4.89 17.38 -8.40
N PRO A 113 5.03 16.99 -9.67
CA PRO A 113 4.57 17.81 -10.78
C PRO A 113 3.04 17.97 -10.74
N LEU A 114 2.58 19.14 -11.18
CA LEU A 114 1.16 19.50 -11.32
C LEU A 114 0.55 18.86 -12.58
N ASP A 115 0.57 17.53 -12.64
CA ASP A 115 0.07 16.76 -13.78
C ASP A 115 -1.32 16.16 -13.53
N ALA A 116 -1.79 15.35 -14.49
CA ALA A 116 -3.08 14.68 -14.45
C ALA A 116 -3.25 13.72 -13.26
N ALA A 117 -2.20 13.42 -12.49
CA ALA A 117 -2.24 12.58 -11.30
C ALA A 117 -2.24 13.40 -10.00
N TYR A 118 -2.05 14.73 -10.08
CA TYR A 118 -1.96 15.60 -8.89
C TYR A 118 -3.24 15.59 -8.03
N TRP A 119 -4.41 15.30 -8.64
CA TRP A 119 -5.70 15.24 -7.95
C TRP A 119 -5.71 14.29 -6.74
N VAL A 120 -4.89 13.23 -6.71
CA VAL A 120 -4.84 12.30 -5.57
C VAL A 120 -4.37 12.98 -4.29
N HIS A 121 -3.64 14.10 -4.37
CA HIS A 121 -3.26 14.90 -3.20
C HIS A 121 -4.46 15.54 -2.50
N ALA A 122 -5.56 15.78 -3.21
CA ALA A 122 -6.79 16.32 -2.66
C ALA A 122 -7.56 15.29 -1.81
N LEU A 123 -7.23 14.00 -1.94
CA LEU A 123 -7.78 12.94 -1.09
C LEU A 123 -7.10 12.87 0.29
N VAL A 124 -5.98 13.57 0.46
CA VAL A 124 -5.12 13.44 1.64
C VAL A 124 -5.26 14.64 2.56
N ASP A 125 -5.95 14.42 3.67
CA ASP A 125 -6.19 15.46 4.69
C ASP A 125 -4.93 15.75 5.53
N LYS A 126 -4.21 14.69 5.94
CA LYS A 126 -3.02 14.83 6.81
C LYS A 126 -1.74 14.85 5.98
N ARG A 127 -0.98 15.95 6.12
CA ARG A 127 0.39 16.05 5.62
C ARG A 127 1.37 15.52 6.68
N PRO A 128 2.36 14.69 6.31
CA PRO A 128 3.41 14.34 7.24
C PRO A 128 4.21 15.59 7.61
N THR A 129 4.61 15.67 8.87
CA THR A 129 5.41 16.77 9.44
C THR A 129 6.87 16.36 9.68
N THR A 130 7.14 15.06 9.66
CA THR A 130 8.49 14.49 9.84
C THR A 130 8.81 13.48 8.75
N ALA A 131 10.11 13.25 8.51
CA ALA A 131 10.57 12.22 7.58
C ALA A 131 10.04 10.82 7.94
N THR A 132 9.95 10.51 9.24
CA THR A 132 9.38 9.26 9.74
C THR A 132 7.91 9.12 9.35
N GLU A 133 7.08 10.14 9.61
CA GLU A 133 5.66 10.10 9.21
C GLU A 133 5.49 9.96 7.69
N ALA A 134 6.37 10.58 6.89
CA ALA A 134 6.34 10.47 5.44
C ALA A 134 6.70 9.04 4.98
N ALA A 135 7.71 8.41 5.59
CA ALA A 135 8.06 7.02 5.33
C ALA A 135 6.94 6.05 5.76
N GLU A 136 6.38 6.27 6.95
CA GLU A 136 5.26 5.47 7.47
C GLU A 136 4.08 5.51 6.51
N GLN A 137 3.65 6.71 6.12
CA GLN A 137 2.57 6.92 5.17
C GLN A 137 2.86 6.24 3.82
N PHE A 138 4.09 6.35 3.32
CA PHE A 138 4.50 5.74 2.06
C PHE A 138 4.47 4.21 2.11
N PHE A 139 5.09 3.59 3.11
CA PHE A 139 5.14 2.14 3.22
C PHE A 139 3.79 1.53 3.59
N ASP A 140 2.97 2.22 4.40
CA ASP A 140 1.60 1.77 4.63
C ASP A 140 0.80 1.77 3.31
N SER A 141 0.99 2.79 2.46
CA SER A 141 0.33 2.85 1.15
C SER A 141 0.70 1.67 0.27
N LEU A 142 2.00 1.42 0.07
CA LEU A 142 2.45 0.36 -0.84
C LEU A 142 2.05 -1.02 -0.31
N CYS A 143 2.27 -1.30 0.98
CA CYS A 143 1.92 -2.58 1.57
C CYS A 143 0.40 -2.80 1.56
N GLY A 144 -0.40 -1.75 1.80
CA GLY A 144 -1.85 -1.78 1.71
C GLY A 144 -2.34 -2.11 0.30
N ILE A 145 -1.79 -1.45 -0.72
CA ILE A 145 -2.10 -1.72 -2.14
C ILE A 145 -1.83 -3.19 -2.48
N VAL A 146 -0.67 -3.73 -2.12
CA VAL A 146 -0.33 -5.13 -2.38
C VAL A 146 -1.27 -6.08 -1.63
N ARG A 147 -1.50 -5.82 -0.33
CA ARG A 147 -2.41 -6.61 0.51
C ARG A 147 -3.81 -6.68 -0.11
N ASP A 148 -4.33 -5.54 -0.55
CA ASP A 148 -5.65 -5.47 -1.16
C ASP A 148 -5.71 -6.14 -2.53
N GLY A 149 -4.64 -6.03 -3.32
CA GLY A 149 -4.47 -6.78 -4.57
C GLY A 149 -4.52 -8.29 -4.39
N LEU A 150 -4.09 -8.82 -3.24
CA LEU A 150 -4.16 -10.26 -2.95
C LEU A 150 -5.62 -10.71 -2.69
N GLY A 151 -6.57 -9.77 -2.54
CA GLY A 151 -8.00 -10.05 -2.46
C GLY A 151 -8.42 -10.76 -1.16
N VAL A 152 -7.57 -10.73 -0.12
CA VAL A 152 -7.81 -11.43 1.14
C VAL A 152 -8.42 -10.48 2.18
N GLN A 153 -9.72 -10.25 2.06
CA GLN A 153 -10.45 -9.27 2.88
C GLN A 153 -11.34 -9.89 3.96
N LYS A 154 -11.24 -11.21 4.24
CA LYS A 154 -12.01 -11.79 5.36
C LYS A 154 -11.63 -11.02 6.62
N ARG A 155 -12.63 -10.41 7.28
CA ARG A 155 -12.47 -9.81 8.62
C ARG A 155 -11.67 -10.82 9.43
N TYR A 156 -10.58 -10.37 10.05
CA TYR A 156 -9.61 -11.17 10.81
C TYR A 156 -10.24 -11.79 12.08
N THR A 157 -11.43 -12.38 11.96
CA THR A 157 -12.38 -12.70 13.02
C THR A 157 -12.83 -14.16 12.99
N GLY A 158 -12.37 -15.01 12.07
CA GLY A 158 -12.84 -16.39 11.93
C GLY A 158 -11.74 -17.41 11.62
N THR A 159 -11.97 -18.63 12.10
CA THR A 159 -11.18 -19.88 12.03
C THR A 159 -10.21 -20.04 10.85
N PHE A 160 -9.07 -20.70 11.12
CA PHE A 160 -7.96 -20.90 10.18
C PHE A 160 -8.32 -21.65 8.89
N SER A 161 -9.43 -22.40 8.85
CA SER A 161 -9.84 -23.29 7.75
C SER A 161 -10.27 -22.58 6.46
N ASP A 162 -10.49 -21.27 6.54
CA ASP A 162 -11.29 -20.54 5.56
C ASP A 162 -10.49 -19.53 4.70
N TRP A 163 -9.17 -19.48 4.90
CA TRP A 163 -8.28 -18.57 4.19
C TRP A 163 -7.88 -19.15 2.83
N PRO A 164 -7.85 -18.35 1.76
CA PRO A 164 -7.32 -18.81 0.49
C PRO A 164 -5.82 -19.13 0.63
N THR A 165 -5.36 -20.13 -0.11
CA THR A 165 -3.91 -20.36 -0.34
C THR A 165 -3.46 -19.65 -1.61
N LEU A 166 -2.15 -19.46 -1.79
CA LEU A 166 -1.60 -18.90 -3.04
C LEU A 166 -2.02 -19.74 -4.26
N ASP A 167 -1.97 -21.07 -4.16
CA ASP A 167 -2.45 -21.99 -5.20
C ASP A 167 -3.93 -21.76 -5.53
N SER A 168 -4.76 -21.46 -4.53
CA SER A 168 -6.18 -21.18 -4.76
C SER A 168 -6.39 -19.86 -5.51
N LEU A 169 -5.57 -18.84 -5.25
CA LEU A 169 -5.60 -17.57 -6.00
C LEU A 169 -5.15 -17.76 -7.45
N VAL A 170 -4.08 -18.53 -7.67
CA VAL A 170 -3.57 -18.85 -9.01
C VAL A 170 -4.62 -19.65 -9.81
N ARG A 171 -5.23 -20.66 -9.21
CA ARG A 171 -6.34 -21.40 -9.85
C ARG A 171 -7.54 -20.51 -10.14
N ALA A 172 -7.86 -19.53 -9.29
CA ALA A 172 -8.90 -18.55 -9.57
C ALA A 172 -8.54 -17.65 -10.77
N SER A 173 -7.26 -17.31 -10.91
CA SER A 173 -6.75 -16.58 -12.07
C SER A 173 -6.84 -17.36 -13.37
N GLU A 174 -6.44 -18.62 -13.38
CA GLU A 174 -6.62 -19.51 -14.53
C GLU A 174 -8.09 -19.68 -14.93
N LYS A 175 -8.99 -19.81 -13.94
CA LYS A 175 -10.44 -19.86 -14.19
C LYS A 175 -10.95 -18.55 -14.79
N SER A 176 -10.46 -17.40 -14.32
CA SER A 176 -10.79 -16.10 -14.91
C SER A 176 -10.32 -16.02 -16.37
N LEU A 177 -9.08 -16.41 -16.64
CA LEU A 177 -8.52 -16.44 -18.00
C LEU A 177 -9.38 -17.28 -18.95
N LYS A 178 -9.77 -18.49 -18.52
CA LYS A 178 -10.64 -19.37 -19.31
C LYS A 178 -12.03 -18.79 -19.56
N ARG A 179 -12.60 -18.06 -18.59
CA ARG A 179 -13.98 -17.54 -18.66
C ARG A 179 -14.09 -16.20 -19.37
N THR A 180 -13.13 -15.30 -19.18
CA THR A 180 -13.22 -13.90 -19.63
C THR A 180 -12.09 -13.50 -20.58
N GLY A 181 -11.17 -14.41 -20.91
CA GLY A 181 -9.98 -14.09 -21.71
C GLY A 181 -8.93 -13.25 -20.96
N SER A 182 -9.10 -13.03 -19.65
CA SER A 182 -8.19 -12.22 -18.85
C SER A 182 -7.88 -12.87 -17.50
N ALA A 183 -6.59 -13.04 -17.22
CA ALA A 183 -6.10 -13.47 -15.92
C ALA A 183 -6.26 -12.35 -14.88
N ILE A 184 -6.30 -12.71 -13.59
CA ILE A 184 -6.27 -11.75 -12.48
C ILE A 184 -4.98 -11.87 -11.70
N TRP A 185 -4.48 -10.77 -11.16
CA TRP A 185 -3.33 -10.80 -10.26
C TRP A 185 -3.73 -11.38 -8.88
N PRO A 186 -2.92 -12.25 -8.24
CA PRO A 186 -1.75 -12.92 -8.80
C PRO A 186 -2.16 -14.04 -9.76
N SER A 187 -1.43 -14.17 -10.87
CA SER A 187 -1.62 -15.21 -11.89
C SER A 187 -0.68 -16.39 -11.73
N LYS A 188 0.42 -16.21 -10.99
CA LYS A 188 1.43 -17.21 -10.67
C LYS A 188 2.12 -16.89 -9.36
N HIS A 189 2.86 -17.84 -8.78
CA HIS A 189 3.52 -17.67 -7.48
C HIS A 189 4.58 -16.56 -7.51
N SER A 190 5.28 -16.42 -8.64
CA SER A 190 6.30 -15.38 -8.83
C SER A 190 5.72 -13.97 -8.91
N ASP A 191 4.41 -13.80 -9.06
CA ASP A 191 3.80 -12.47 -8.96
C ASP A 191 3.79 -11.95 -7.51
N VAL A 192 3.83 -12.84 -6.53
CA VAL A 192 3.82 -12.52 -5.08
C VAL A 192 5.21 -12.60 -4.46
N PHE A 193 6.03 -13.57 -4.88
CA PHE A 193 7.37 -13.74 -4.33
C PHE A 193 8.50 -13.26 -5.24
N LEU A 194 8.20 -12.81 -6.46
CA LEU A 194 9.18 -12.29 -7.43
C LEU A 194 10.34 -13.27 -7.73
N GLY A 195 10.14 -14.58 -7.50
CA GLY A 195 11.21 -15.59 -7.59
C GLY A 195 12.20 -15.56 -6.42
N LYS A 196 11.98 -14.69 -5.42
CA LYS A 196 12.88 -14.39 -4.31
C LYS A 196 12.11 -14.22 -2.99
N HIS A 197 11.54 -15.32 -2.49
CA HIS A 197 10.68 -15.27 -1.31
C HIS A 197 11.34 -14.69 -0.05
N GLU A 198 12.64 -14.93 0.11
CA GLU A 198 13.43 -14.41 1.24
C GLU A 198 13.53 -12.89 1.22
N GLU A 199 13.82 -12.29 0.06
CA GLU A 199 13.91 -10.84 -0.09
C GLU A 199 12.55 -10.19 0.21
N VAL A 200 11.45 -10.73 -0.33
CA VAL A 200 10.10 -10.19 -0.08
C VAL A 200 9.76 -10.23 1.41
N VAL A 201 9.92 -11.39 2.05
CA VAL A 201 9.54 -11.59 3.45
C VAL A 201 10.43 -10.78 4.40
N SER A 202 11.74 -10.77 4.17
CA SER A 202 12.70 -10.01 5.00
C SER A 202 12.53 -8.51 4.86
N MET A 203 12.27 -7.99 3.65
CA MET A 203 12.07 -6.56 3.46
C MET A 203 10.74 -6.06 4.04
N VAL A 204 9.64 -6.82 3.87
CA VAL A 204 8.37 -6.49 4.52
C VAL A 204 8.54 -6.42 6.03
N TRP A 205 9.28 -7.38 6.62
CA TRP A 205 9.59 -7.37 8.04
C TRP A 205 10.45 -6.18 8.45
N ARG A 206 11.53 -5.91 7.71
CA ARG A 206 12.46 -4.80 8.01
C ARG A 206 11.76 -3.45 7.96
N ILE A 207 10.84 -3.25 7.02
CA ILE A 207 9.99 -2.05 6.96
C ILE A 207 9.17 -1.91 8.24
N PHE A 208 8.49 -2.98 8.67
CA PHE A 208 7.74 -2.98 9.92
C PHE A 208 8.63 -2.69 11.14
N ASP A 209 9.78 -3.35 11.26
CA ASP A 209 10.69 -3.15 12.40
C ASP A 209 11.29 -1.73 12.44
N THR A 210 11.53 -1.15 11.26
CA THR A 210 12.01 0.23 11.12
C THR A 210 10.91 1.23 11.49
N PHE A 211 9.67 0.98 11.08
CA PHE A 211 8.52 1.86 11.22
C PHE A 211 7.34 1.15 11.92
N PRO A 212 7.43 0.89 13.24
CA PRO A 212 6.47 0.05 13.97
C PRO A 212 5.04 0.61 14.02
N ALA A 213 4.85 1.91 13.79
CA ALA A 213 3.54 2.54 13.72
C ALA A 213 2.77 2.19 12.43
N THR A 214 3.47 1.67 11.40
CA THR A 214 2.85 1.18 10.15
C THR A 214 2.09 -0.11 10.39
N GLN A 215 0.81 -0.14 10.01
CA GLN A 215 -0.03 -1.33 10.21
C GLN A 215 0.02 -2.28 9.00
N GLU A 216 0.17 -1.73 7.80
CA GLU A 216 0.03 -2.48 6.57
C GLU A 216 1.20 -3.41 6.26
N PRO A 217 2.47 -3.09 6.56
CA PRO A 217 3.57 -4.04 6.46
C PRO A 217 3.33 -5.31 7.31
N LEU A 218 2.87 -5.15 8.55
CA LEU A 218 2.54 -6.28 9.43
C LEU A 218 1.33 -7.08 8.90
N ARG A 219 0.29 -6.40 8.41
CA ARG A 219 -0.87 -7.07 7.79
C ARG A 219 -0.48 -7.82 6.53
N LEU A 220 0.37 -7.25 5.68
CA LEU A 220 0.89 -7.90 4.48
C LEU A 220 1.72 -9.12 4.85
N PHE A 221 2.63 -9.03 5.83
CA PHE A 221 3.39 -10.17 6.33
C PHE A 221 2.48 -11.32 6.77
N PHE A 222 1.44 -11.00 7.55
CA PHE A 222 0.45 -11.98 7.98
C PHE A 222 -0.31 -12.61 6.81
N VAL A 223 -0.75 -11.80 5.83
CA VAL A 223 -1.43 -12.30 4.63
C VAL A 223 -0.51 -13.23 3.83
N LEU A 224 0.76 -12.85 3.60
CA LEU A 224 1.72 -13.69 2.89
C LEU A 224 1.89 -15.05 3.56
N TRP A 225 2.01 -15.06 4.89
CA TRP A 225 2.12 -16.31 5.63
C TRP A 225 0.84 -17.14 5.58
N LYS A 226 -0.35 -16.53 5.60
CA LYS A 226 -1.60 -17.29 5.40
C LYS A 226 -1.70 -17.89 4.01
N LEU A 227 -1.26 -17.16 2.99
CA LEU A 227 -1.28 -17.64 1.60
C LEU A 227 -0.25 -18.77 1.37
N SER A 228 0.92 -18.71 2.01
CA SER A 228 1.99 -19.69 1.83
C SER A 228 2.79 -19.94 3.12
N PRO A 229 2.23 -20.68 4.11
CA PRO A 229 2.83 -20.82 5.44
C PRO A 229 4.24 -21.41 5.42
N SER A 230 4.46 -22.46 4.63
CA SER A 230 5.77 -23.15 4.52
C SER A 230 6.85 -22.24 3.94
N THR A 231 6.53 -21.52 2.86
CA THR A 231 7.46 -20.59 2.21
C THR A 231 7.85 -19.46 3.13
N VAL A 232 6.87 -18.82 3.78
CA VAL A 232 7.12 -17.66 4.64
C VAL A 232 7.79 -18.07 5.95
N SER A 233 7.39 -19.20 6.55
CA SER A 233 8.06 -19.72 7.75
C SER A 233 9.56 -19.94 7.51
N ARG A 234 9.92 -20.61 6.41
CA ARG A 234 11.33 -20.83 6.03
C ARG A 234 12.08 -19.52 5.76
N ALA A 235 11.44 -18.55 5.12
CA ALA A 235 12.06 -17.24 4.91
C ALA A 235 12.23 -16.45 6.22
N ALA A 236 11.27 -16.58 7.15
CA ALA A 236 11.26 -15.85 8.41
C ALA A 236 12.36 -16.30 9.38
N THR A 237 12.79 -17.57 9.34
CA THR A 237 13.92 -18.05 10.18
C THR A 237 15.23 -17.32 9.85
N LEU A 238 15.36 -16.79 8.63
CA LEU A 238 16.54 -16.05 8.18
C LEU A 238 16.51 -14.55 8.54
N ILE A 239 15.40 -14.04 9.06
CA ILE A 239 15.28 -12.64 9.48
C ILE A 239 16.10 -12.42 10.76
N ASP A 240 17.13 -11.58 10.66
CA ASP A 240 17.94 -11.06 11.78
C ASP A 240 18.31 -12.13 12.83
N GLY A 241 18.70 -13.32 12.36
CA GLY A 241 19.07 -14.44 13.23
C GLY A 241 17.91 -15.00 14.06
N SER A 242 16.71 -15.11 13.47
CA SER A 242 15.48 -15.62 14.09
C SER A 242 14.95 -14.77 15.26
N ARG A 243 15.34 -13.50 15.37
CA ARG A 243 14.89 -12.57 16.43
C ARG A 243 13.53 -11.92 16.17
N TRP A 244 12.96 -12.13 14.98
CA TRP A 244 11.69 -11.54 14.56
C TRP A 244 10.52 -11.76 15.55
N PRO A 245 10.37 -12.91 16.26
CA PRO A 245 9.28 -13.05 17.23
C PRO A 245 9.44 -12.13 18.44
N ALA A 246 10.69 -11.93 18.90
CA ALA A 246 10.98 -11.03 20.01
C ALA A 246 10.78 -9.55 19.61
N GLN A 247 11.19 -9.18 18.40
CA GLN A 247 10.91 -7.86 17.81
C GLN A 247 9.41 -7.61 17.71
N LEU A 248 8.63 -8.61 17.27
CA LEU A 248 7.18 -8.52 17.18
C LEU A 248 6.53 -8.20 18.53
N LEU A 249 6.94 -8.91 19.58
CA LEU A 249 6.44 -8.71 20.94
C LEU A 249 6.85 -7.34 21.49
N SER A 250 8.10 -6.93 21.28
CA SER A 250 8.59 -5.60 21.70
C SER A 250 7.81 -4.48 21.01
N ASN A 251 7.64 -4.56 19.68
CA ASN A 251 6.88 -3.58 18.91
C ASN A 251 5.41 -3.56 19.32
N ALA A 252 4.84 -4.72 19.62
CA ALA A 252 3.46 -4.80 20.07
C ALA A 252 3.23 -4.12 21.43
N ASN A 253 4.14 -4.36 22.37
CA ASN A 253 4.07 -3.74 23.70
C ASN A 253 4.30 -2.22 23.65
N ARG A 254 5.06 -1.72 22.67
CA ARG A 254 5.36 -0.29 22.51
C ARG A 254 4.29 0.50 21.76
N THR A 255 3.61 -0.14 20.82
CA THR A 255 2.73 0.56 19.85
C THR A 255 1.24 0.39 20.15
N PHE A 256 0.87 -0.66 20.92
CA PHE A 256 -0.52 -0.99 21.19
C PHE A 256 -0.81 -1.00 22.69
N ASP A 257 -0.82 0.18 23.32
CA ASP A 257 -1.27 0.32 24.72
C ASP A 257 -2.77 0.03 24.86
N ASP A 258 -3.06 -0.88 25.82
CA ASP A 258 -4.29 -1.31 26.50
C ASP A 258 -5.65 -1.49 25.77
N SER A 259 -5.84 -1.07 24.52
CA SER A 259 -7.16 -1.13 23.87
C SER A 259 -7.34 -2.14 22.73
N ILE A 260 -6.48 -3.15 22.53
CA ILE A 260 -6.63 -4.03 21.35
C ILE A 260 -6.45 -5.53 21.62
N THR A 261 -7.56 -6.16 22.03
CA THR A 261 -7.81 -7.63 21.97
C THR A 261 -7.66 -8.22 20.55
N LYS A 262 -7.71 -7.39 19.49
CA LYS A 262 -7.56 -7.81 18.09
C LYS A 262 -6.11 -8.01 17.66
N THR A 263 -5.15 -7.16 18.05
CA THR A 263 -3.73 -7.30 17.67
C THR A 263 -3.05 -8.45 18.42
N ARG A 264 -3.39 -8.67 19.71
CA ARG A 264 -2.94 -9.86 20.46
C ARG A 264 -3.33 -11.20 19.82
N ARG A 265 -4.42 -11.27 19.02
CA ARG A 265 -4.74 -12.48 18.24
C ARG A 265 -3.74 -12.76 17.12
N PHE A 266 -3.13 -11.72 16.54
CA PHE A 266 -2.05 -11.86 15.56
C PHE A 266 -0.72 -12.25 16.23
N LEU A 267 -0.54 -11.93 17.52
CA LEU A 267 0.67 -12.25 18.29
C LEU A 267 0.66 -13.67 18.90
N LYS A 268 -0.50 -14.33 19.02
CA LYS A 268 -0.60 -15.75 19.40
C LYS A 268 -0.21 -16.72 18.27
N TRP A 269 0.14 -16.18 17.11
CA TRP A 269 0.37 -16.91 15.88
C TRP A 269 1.75 -17.57 15.73
N PRO A 270 2.87 -17.01 16.25
CA PRO A 270 4.15 -17.71 16.23
C PRO A 270 4.19 -18.90 17.21
N TYR A 271 3.42 -18.84 18.30
CA TYR A 271 3.49 -19.79 19.41
C TYR A 271 2.68 -21.09 19.21
N ASN A 272 1.81 -21.15 18.20
CA ASN A 272 1.02 -22.36 17.89
C ASN A 272 1.57 -23.15 16.69
N VAL A 273 2.72 -22.74 16.14
CA VAL A 273 3.33 -23.33 14.92
C VAL A 273 4.80 -23.72 15.15
N MET A 274 5.38 -23.36 16.30
CA MET A 274 6.58 -24.01 16.86
C MET A 274 6.13 -25.17 17.75
#